data_AF-A0A3C0AKK9-F1
#
_entry.id   AF-A0A3C0AKK9-F1
#
_cell.length_a   1.000
_cell.length_b   1.000
_cell.length_c   1.000
_cell.angle_alpha   90.00
_cell.angle_beta   90.00
_cell.angle_gamma   90.00
#
_symmetry.space_group_name_H-M   'P 1'
#
loop_
_entity.id
_entity.type
_entity.pdbx_description
1 polymer ?
#
loop_
_entity_poly.entity_id
_entity_poly.type
_entity_poly.pdbx_seq_one_letter_code
_entity_poly.pdbx_strand_id
1 'polypeptide(L)'
;AGAAAVTNIDHSHGGWWCVEHGVPEEECAQCDKSLVAKFKEAGDWCEEHDRPESQCFICSPARVDKFVARYEAKTGHKPPKPEE
;
A
#
# COMPACT_ATOMS: atom_id res chain seq x y z
N ALA A 1 -22.47 -12.48 16.86
CA ALA A 1 -22.46 -11.84 15.54
C ALA A 1 -21.05 -11.98 14.98
N GLY A 2 -20.86 -12.88 14.02
CA GLY A 2 -19.52 -13.23 13.50
C GLY A 2 -19.05 -12.17 12.51
N ALA A 3 -17.89 -11.58 12.78
CA ALA A 3 -17.14 -10.86 11.77
C ALA A 3 -16.66 -11.90 10.75
N ALA A 4 -17.22 -11.88 9.54
CA ALA A 4 -16.69 -12.64 8.43
C ALA A 4 -15.27 -12.11 8.16
N ALA A 5 -14.27 -12.89 8.52
CA ALA A 5 -12.91 -12.66 8.05
C ALA A 5 -12.97 -12.61 6.51
N VAL A 6 -12.35 -11.60 5.91
CA VAL A 6 -12.12 -11.52 4.47
C VAL A 6 -11.20 -12.70 4.12
N THR A 7 -11.77 -13.87 3.82
CA THR A 7 -11.00 -15.08 3.49
C THR A 7 -10.71 -15.20 1.99
N ASN A 8 -11.17 -14.25 1.18
CA ASN A 8 -10.80 -14.15 -0.23
C ASN A 8 -10.03 -12.83 -0.41
N ILE A 9 -8.76 -12.85 -0.03
CA ILE A 9 -7.82 -11.80 -0.37
C ILE A 9 -7.59 -11.92 -1.88
N ASP A 10 -8.24 -11.06 -2.65
CA ASP A 10 -8.01 -10.95 -4.08
C ASP A 10 -6.63 -10.32 -4.29
N HIS A 11 -5.64 -11.17 -4.61
CA HIS A 11 -4.30 -10.72 -5.03
C HIS A 11 -4.29 -10.26 -6.49
N SER A 12 -5.46 -10.16 -7.12
CA SER A 12 -5.56 -9.60 -8.46
C SER A 12 -5.47 -8.07 -8.36
N HIS A 13 -4.70 -7.43 -9.24
CA HIS A 13 -4.69 -5.96 -9.42
C HIS A 13 -6.02 -5.39 -9.98
N GLY A 14 -7.15 -6.10 -9.82
CA GLY A 14 -8.48 -5.66 -10.22
C GLY A 14 -9.20 -4.87 -9.12
N GLY A 15 -8.65 -4.85 -7.90
CA GLY A 15 -9.15 -4.10 -6.75
C GLY A 15 -8.61 -2.67 -6.67
N TRP A 16 -8.99 -1.96 -5.61
CA TRP A 16 -8.47 -0.63 -5.30
C TRP A 16 -7.26 -0.66 -4.34
N TRP A 17 -6.94 -1.82 -3.77
CA TRP A 17 -5.94 -2.00 -2.72
C TRP A 17 -4.92 -3.07 -3.11
N CYS A 18 -3.64 -2.74 -3.02
CA CYS A 18 -2.54 -3.66 -3.24
C CYS A 18 -2.24 -4.39 -1.93
N VAL A 19 -2.58 -5.68 -1.90
CA VAL A 19 -2.37 -6.53 -0.73
C VAL A 19 -0.88 -6.70 -0.46
N GLU A 20 -0.10 -6.99 -1.51
CA GLU A 20 1.33 -7.28 -1.41
C GLU A 20 2.11 -6.10 -0.80
N HIS A 21 1.79 -4.88 -1.23
CA HIS A 21 2.55 -3.67 -0.88
C HIS A 21 1.85 -2.74 0.12
N GLY A 22 0.62 -3.06 0.54
CA GLY A 22 -0.07 -2.31 1.62
C GLY A 22 -0.47 -0.88 1.29
N VAL A 23 -0.70 -0.57 0.03
CA VAL A 23 -1.07 0.77 -0.47
C VAL A 23 -2.20 0.67 -1.51
N PRO A 24 -2.92 1.76 -1.82
CA PRO A 24 -3.88 1.75 -2.93
C PRO A 24 -3.20 1.36 -4.25
N GLU A 25 -3.86 0.54 -5.07
CA GLU A 25 -3.33 0.08 -6.38
C GLU A 25 -2.92 1.27 -7.26
N GLU A 26 -3.75 2.31 -7.33
CA GLU A 26 -3.50 3.54 -8.09
C GLU A 26 -2.28 4.36 -7.61
N GLU A 27 -1.77 4.07 -6.42
CA GLU A 27 -0.62 4.76 -5.83
C GLU A 27 0.59 3.83 -5.69
N CYS A 28 0.45 2.54 -5.99
CA CYS A 28 1.48 1.54 -5.79
C CYS A 28 2.58 1.65 -6.86
N ALA A 29 3.64 2.40 -6.58
CA ALA A 29 4.77 2.52 -7.51
C ALA A 29 5.61 1.23 -7.62
N GLN A 30 5.33 0.23 -6.77
CA GLN A 30 5.91 -1.10 -6.90
C GLN A 30 5.23 -1.90 -8.02
N CYS A 31 3.91 -1.75 -8.20
CA CYS A 31 3.13 -2.35 -9.29
C CYS A 31 3.10 -1.47 -10.55
N ASP A 32 2.84 -0.16 -10.42
CA ASP A 32 2.83 0.80 -11.53
C ASP A 32 4.12 1.63 -11.58
N LYS A 33 5.07 1.18 -12.40
CA LYS A 33 6.35 1.88 -12.59
C LYS A 33 6.21 3.24 -13.27
N SER A 34 5.06 3.57 -13.88
CA SER A 34 4.85 4.90 -14.44
C SER A 34 4.79 5.99 -13.37
N LEU A 35 4.45 5.63 -12.13
CA LEU A 35 4.39 6.56 -10.99
C LEU A 35 5.78 6.95 -10.47
N VAL A 36 6.83 6.19 -10.77
CA VAL A 36 8.19 6.39 -10.24
C VAL A 36 8.72 7.78 -10.55
N ALA A 37 8.57 8.25 -11.80
CA ALA A 37 9.04 9.58 -12.19
C ALA A 37 8.36 10.67 -11.34
N LYS A 38 7.03 10.59 -11.20
CA LYS A 38 6.25 11.53 -10.40
C LYS A 38 6.70 11.57 -8.93
N PHE A 39 6.97 10.42 -8.31
CA PHE A 39 7.44 10.35 -6.93
C PHE A 39 8.86 10.91 -6.77
N LYS A 40 9.76 10.63 -7.73
CA LYS A 40 11.11 11.22 -7.77
C LYS A 40 11.07 12.74 -7.94
N GLU A 41 10.26 13.25 -8.85
CA GLU A 41 10.07 14.69 -9.07
C GLU A 41 9.49 15.39 -7.84
N ALA A 42 8.63 14.71 -7.08
CA ALA A 42 8.08 15.21 -5.82
C ALA A 42 9.08 15.16 -4.66
N GLY A 43 10.27 14.58 -4.84
CA GLY A 43 11.24 14.33 -3.77
C GLY A 43 10.79 13.24 -2.80
N ASP A 44 9.76 12.46 -3.14
CA ASP A 44 9.20 11.38 -2.33
C ASP A 44 9.78 10.04 -2.82
N TRP A 45 11.10 9.88 -2.75
CA TRP A 45 11.78 8.69 -3.25
C TRP A 45 12.86 8.19 -2.28
N CYS A 46 12.79 6.91 -1.95
CA CYS A 46 13.82 6.20 -1.20
C CYS A 46 14.75 5.49 -2.18
N GLU A 47 15.98 5.98 -2.32
CA GLU A 47 16.97 5.40 -3.24
C GLU A 47 17.47 4.02 -2.77
N GLU A 48 17.55 3.78 -1.46
CA GLU A 48 18.03 2.49 -0.92
C GLU A 48 17.09 1.31 -1.22
N HIS A 49 15.80 1.59 -1.44
CA HIS A 49 14.77 0.55 -1.61
C HIS A 49 13.91 0.75 -2.87
N ASP A 50 14.34 1.62 -3.78
CA ASP A 50 13.70 1.87 -5.09
C ASP A 50 12.17 2.00 -5.06
N ARG A 51 11.66 2.77 -4.09
CA ARG A 51 10.22 3.02 -3.94
C ARG A 51 9.94 4.40 -3.34
N PRO A 52 8.70 4.88 -3.41
CA PRO A 52 8.34 6.17 -2.84
C PRO A 52 8.67 6.21 -1.36
N GLU A 53 9.25 7.31 -0.89
CA GLU A 53 9.66 7.41 0.50
C GLU A 53 8.45 7.22 1.44
N SER A 54 7.32 7.81 1.09
CA SER A 54 6.03 7.65 1.77
C SER A 54 5.52 6.21 1.83
N GLN A 55 5.98 5.34 0.93
CA GLN A 55 5.62 3.92 0.85
C GLN A 55 6.77 3.01 1.34
N CYS A 56 7.89 3.58 1.77
CA CYS A 56 9.04 2.80 2.21
C CYS A 56 8.89 2.40 3.68
N PHE A 57 8.24 1.26 3.90
CA PHE A 57 8.01 0.69 5.24
C PHE A 57 9.25 0.04 5.86
N ILE A 58 10.30 -0.26 5.07
CA ILE A 58 11.57 -0.76 5.63
C ILE A 58 12.30 0.38 6.35
N CYS A 59 12.39 1.58 5.76
CA CYS A 59 13.00 2.73 6.42
C CYS A 59 12.16 3.26 7.58
N SER A 60 10.82 3.20 7.46
CA SER A 60 9.92 3.62 8.53
C SER A 60 8.62 2.82 8.52
N PRO A 61 8.51 1.75 9.35
CA PRO A 61 7.33 0.91 9.42
C PRO A 61 6.05 1.69 9.75
N ALA A 62 6.16 2.78 10.52
CA ALA A 62 5.02 3.62 10.90
C ALA A 62 4.34 4.31 9.71
N ARG A 63 4.99 4.41 8.55
CA ARG A 63 4.37 4.96 7.33
C ARG A 63 3.16 4.13 6.87
N VAL A 64 3.10 2.83 7.24
CA VAL A 64 1.96 1.95 6.94
C VAL A 64 0.68 2.42 7.64
N ASP A 65 0.78 3.06 8.80
CA ASP A 65 -0.37 3.44 9.63
C ASP A 65 -1.32 4.40 8.90
N LYS A 66 -0.78 5.29 8.05
CA LYS A 66 -1.57 6.17 7.19
C LYS A 66 -2.45 5.37 6.21
N PHE A 67 -1.89 4.32 5.62
CA PHE A 67 -2.59 3.49 4.65
C PHE A 67 -3.60 2.56 5.34
N VAL A 68 -3.25 2.03 6.53
CA VAL A 68 -4.17 1.30 7.40
C VAL A 68 -5.39 2.16 7.75
N ALA A 69 -5.16 3.39 8.23
CA ALA A 69 -6.24 4.30 8.57
C ALA A 69 -7.15 4.62 7.38
N ARG A 70 -6.57 4.80 6.17
CA ARG A 70 -7.36 5.01 4.94
C ARG A 70 -8.19 3.77 4.57
N TYR A 71 -7.63 2.58 4.72
CA TYR A 71 -8.34 1.35 4.46
C TYR A 71 -9.48 1.12 5.45
N GLU A 72 -9.22 1.30 6.75
CA GLU A 72 -10.25 1.22 7.79
C GLU A 72 -11.36 2.25 7.57
N ALA A 73 -11.02 3.49 7.20
CA ALA A 73 -12.00 4.52 6.91
C ALA A 73 -12.91 4.16 5.71
N LYS A 74 -12.38 3.45 4.71
CA LYS A 74 -13.14 3.06 3.51
C LYS A 74 -13.95 1.78 3.71
N THR A 75 -13.43 0.82 4.47
CA THR A 75 -13.98 -0.55 4.54
C THR A 75 -14.61 -0.91 5.89
N GLY A 76 -14.30 -0.16 6.95
CA GLY A 76 -14.66 -0.50 8.33
C GLY A 76 -13.80 -1.61 8.95
N HIS A 77 -12.79 -2.11 8.26
CA HIS A 77 -11.92 -3.22 8.70
C HIS A 77 -10.45 -2.89 8.51
N LYS A 78 -9.55 -3.57 9.23
CA LYS A 78 -8.11 -3.46 8.98
C LYS A 78 -7.73 -4.07 7.63
N PRO A 79 -6.77 -3.49 6.90
CA PRO A 79 -6.25 -4.14 5.71
C PRO A 79 -5.58 -5.46 6.08
N PRO A 80 -5.47 -6.39 5.12
CA PRO A 80 -4.56 -7.51 5.28
C PRO A 80 -3.13 -7.01 5.49
N LYS A 81 -2.33 -7.84 6.17
CA LYS A 81 -0.92 -7.55 6.37
C LYS A 81 -0.20 -7.60 5.00
N PRO A 82 0.65 -6.61 4.67
CA PRO A 82 1.49 -6.67 3.47
C PRO A 82 2.41 -7.88 3.50
N GLU A 83 2.64 -8.48 2.34
CA GLU A 83 3.41 -9.72 2.20
C GLU A 83 4.89 -9.48 1.85
N GLU A 84 5.23 -8.30 1.31
CA GLU A 84 6.62 -7.88 0.96
C GLU A 84 7.09 -6.60 1.67
#